data_AF-A0A838TQV2-F1
#
_entry.id   AF-A0A838TQV2-F1
#
_cell.length_a   1.000
_cell.length_b   1.000
_cell.length_c   1.000
_cell.angle_alpha   90.00
_cell.angle_beta   90.00
_cell.angle_gamma   90.00
#
_symmetry.space_group_name_H-M   'P 1'
#
loop_
_entity.id
_entity.type
_entity.pdbx_description
1 polymer ?
#
loop_
_entity_poly.entity_id
_entity_poly.type
_entity_poly.pdbx_seq_one_letter_code
_entity_poly.pdbx_strand_id
1 'polypeptide(L)' 'MSLQEKYKQLIDAATGSGMNVREQDNVLYINGEATNGATKDNLWN' A
#
# COMPACT_ATOMS: atom_id res chain seq x y z
N MET A 1 -6.02 16.18 -6.67
CA MET A 1 -5.06 15.24 -6.07
C MET A 1 -5.83 13.98 -5.72
N SER A 2 -5.59 12.89 -6.43
CA SER A 2 -6.16 11.59 -6.08
C SER A 2 -5.57 11.10 -4.75
N LEU A 3 -6.24 10.17 -4.05
CA LEU A 3 -5.61 9.54 -2.88
C LEU A 3 -4.28 8.88 -3.27
N GLN A 4 -4.19 8.34 -4.49
CA GLN A 4 -2.94 7.78 -5.01
C GLN A 4 -1.78 8.79 -5.02
N GLU A 5 -2.01 10.03 -5.46
CA GLU A 5 -0.96 11.06 -5.40
C GLU A 5 -0.60 11.42 -3.96
N LYS A 6 -1.61 11.49 -3.08
CA LYS A 6 -1.41 11.85 -1.67
C LYS A 6 -0.64 10.79 -0.87
N TYR A 7 -0.86 9.52 -1.18
CA TYR A 7 -0.26 8.37 -0.50
C TYR A 7 0.82 7.69 -1.33
N LYS A 8 1.39 8.37 -2.33
CA LYS A 8 2.34 7.78 -3.27
C LYS A 8 3.50 7.03 -2.61
N GLN A 9 4.08 7.55 -1.52
CA GLN A 9 5.14 6.85 -0.78
C GLN A 9 4.68 5.51 -0.18
N LEU A 10 3.47 5.47 0.40
CA LEU A 10 2.88 4.25 0.94
C LEU A 10 2.60 3.24 -0.18
N ILE A 11 2.14 3.73 -1.34
CA ILE A 11 1.84 2.92 -2.51
C ILE A 11 3.12 2.33 -3.11
N ASP A 12 4.17 3.14 -3.24
CA ASP A 12 5.46 2.69 -3.76
C ASP A 12 6.08 1.64 -2.81
N ALA A 13 5.97 1.83 -1.48
CA ALA A 13 6.40 0.84 -0.49
C ALA A 13 5.58 -0.46 -0.56
N ALA A 14 4.25 -0.35 -0.73
CA ALA A 14 3.37 -1.51 -0.85
C ALA A 14 3.63 -2.30 -2.13
N THR A 15 3.83 -1.59 -3.24
CA THR A 15 4.11 -2.19 -4.55
C THR A 15 5.49 -2.86 -4.56
N GLY A 16 6.50 -2.24 -3.95
CA GLY A 16 7.84 -2.83 -3.76
C GLY A 16 7.84 -4.07 -2.86
N SER A 17 6.81 -4.21 -2.04
CA SER A 17 6.58 -5.33 -1.13
C SER A 17 5.78 -6.49 -1.76
N GLY A 18 5.37 -6.37 -3.02
CA GLY A 18 4.49 -7.34 -3.69
C GLY A 18 3.02 -7.23 -3.29
N MET A 19 2.61 -6.11 -2.68
CA MET A 19 1.21 -5.87 -2.31
C MET A 19 0.48 -5.10 -3.41
N ASN A 20 -0.81 -5.39 -3.58
CA ASN A 20 -1.66 -4.68 -4.53
C ASN A 20 -2.33 -3.48 -3.87
N VAL A 21 -2.23 -2.32 -4.52
CA VAL A 21 -2.91 -1.10 -4.11
C VAL A 21 -4.09 -0.84 -5.03
N ARG A 22 -5.24 -0.51 -4.46
CA ARG A 22 -6.46 -0.14 -5.19
C ARG A 22 -7.14 1.03 -4.51
N GLU A 23 -7.70 1.94 -5.30
CA GLU A 23 -8.53 3.03 -4.79
C GLU A 23 -9.99 2.71 -5.12
N GLN A 24 -10.86 2.75 -4.12
CA GLN A 24 -12.30 2.54 -4.29
C GLN A 24 -13.07 3.43 -3.32
N ASP A 25 -14.11 4.11 -3.81
CA ASP A 25 -14.98 4.97 -2.98
C ASP A 25 -14.19 6.00 -2.15
N ASN A 26 -13.10 6.54 -2.73
CA ASN A 26 -12.19 7.50 -2.08
C ASN A 26 -11.44 6.91 -0.86
N VAL A 27 -11.30 5.58 -0.80
CA VAL A 27 -10.54 4.82 0.20
C VAL A 27 -9.44 4.04 -0.51
N LEU A 28 -8.23 4.07 0.06
CA LEU A 28 -7.09 3.30 -0.44
C LEU A 28 -7.06 1.93 0.22
N TYR A 29 -7.24 0.88 -0.57
CA TYR A 29 -7.12 -0.51 -0.16
C TYR A 29 -5.74 -1.05 -0.53
N ILE A 30 -5.03 -1.57 0.45
CA ILE A 30 -3.74 -2.24 0.24
C ILE A 30 -3.92 -3.70 0.62
N ASN A 31 -3.97 -4.56 -0.40
CA ASN A 31 -4.25 -5.98 -0.27
C ASN A 31 -3.11 -6.75 -0.92
N GLY A 32 -2.43 -7.60 -0.16
CA GLY A 32 -1.32 -8.37 -0.69
C GLY A 32 -0.93 -9.46 0.27
N GLU A 33 -0.39 -10.54 -0.30
CA GLU A 33 0.23 -11.59 0.48
C GLU A 33 1.68 -11.16 0.71
N ALA A 34 1.93 -10.48 1.83
CA ALA A 34 3.27 -10.12 2.21
C ALA A 34 4.03 -11.41 2.57
N THR A 35 5.17 -11.64 1.91
CA THR A 35 5.98 -12.86 2.10
C THR A 35 6.47 -13.03 3.56
N ASN A 36 6.49 -11.94 4.33
CA ASN A 36 6.73 -11.96 5.77
C ASN A 36 5.91 -10.84 6.47
N GLY A 37 5.65 -11.00 7.77
CA GLY A 37 4.93 -10.00 8.58
C GLY A 37 5.68 -8.67 8.75
N ALA A 38 7.01 -8.67 8.74
CA ALA A 38 7.83 -7.46 8.86
C ALA A 38 7.68 -6.49 7.68
N THR A 39 7.36 -6.99 6.48
CA THR A 39 7.02 -6.17 5.32
C THR A 39 5.72 -5.41 5.55
N LYS A 40 4.76 -6.06 6.24
CA LYS A 40 3.49 -5.45 6.61
C LYS A 40 3.68 -4.44 7.75
N ASP A 41 4.55 -4.73 8.72
CA ASP A 41 4.91 -3.80 9.80
C ASP A 41 5.65 -2.57 9.25
N ASN A 42 6.65 -2.75 8.37
CA ASN A 42 7.36 -1.63 7.75
C ASN A 42 6.46 -0.72 6.91
N LEU A 43 5.35 -1.25 6.39
CA LEU A 43 4.38 -0.45 5.64
C LEU A 43 3.52 0.44 6.55
N TRP A 44 3.29 0.02 7.79
CA TRP A 44 2.40 0.68 8.75
C TRP A 44 3.11 1.32 9.95
N ASN A 45 4.44 1.30 9.97
CA ASN A 45 5.27 1.97 10.98
C ASN A 45 5.42 3.47 10.72
#